data_AF-A0A9P1CLH8-F1
#
_entry.id   AF-A0A9P1CLH8-F1
#
_cell.length_a   1.000
_cell.length_b   1.000
_cell.length_c   1.000
_cell.angle_alpha   90.00
_cell.angle_beta   90.00
_cell.angle_gamma   90.00
#
_symmetry.space_group_name_H-M   'P 1'
#
loop_
_entity.id
_entity.type
_entity.pdbx_description
1 polymer ?
#
loop_
_entity_poly.entity_id
_entity_poly.type
_entity_poly.pdbx_seq_one_letter_code
_entity_poly.pdbx_strand_id
1 'polypeptide(L)'
;MVWEAPAGAPVELCFEAIDLLGLDQAACSSVLEDLAKKLRPIPPLEFKSFSDCSYLTCKALGVQVRLVSGKADVVFLYNENVEGFSQFRGTLPEGLEWTHESKDVILMLGEPSDKYGGGRFRAVGISYETLGLDIQFKESSWEDQKNPIAFISVFQRLDPSHGLCELCGKHASFRCGLCKNKRYCSSDCQKKDWLRHQKECSGYLEKPSLKCDDLLPRCQQASKLVTHKVILDAMD
;
A
#
# COMPACT_ATOMS: atom_id res chain seq x y z
N MET A 1 33.63 42.15 -4.17
CA MET A 1 32.31 41.50 -4.32
C MET A 1 32.58 40.08 -4.77
N VAL A 2 32.40 39.12 -3.87
CA VAL A 2 32.48 37.70 -4.21
C VAL A 2 31.08 37.32 -4.69
N TRP A 3 30.96 36.97 -5.96
CA TRP A 3 29.74 36.42 -6.53
C TRP A 3 29.64 34.96 -6.05
N GLU A 4 28.80 34.72 -5.05
CA GLU A 4 28.42 33.35 -4.66
C GLU A 4 27.39 32.83 -5.68
N ALA A 5 27.70 31.71 -6.32
CA ALA A 5 26.79 31.05 -7.24
C ALA A 5 25.51 30.62 -6.48
N PRO A 6 24.31 30.78 -7.07
CA PRO A 6 23.09 30.30 -6.46
C PRO A 6 23.18 28.78 -6.23
N ALA A 7 22.67 28.32 -5.09
CA ALA A 7 22.57 26.91 -4.73
C ALA A 7 22.03 26.11 -5.92
N GLY A 8 22.80 25.12 -6.36
CA GLY A 8 22.56 24.35 -7.57
C GLY A 8 21.12 23.84 -7.63
N ALA A 9 20.52 23.91 -8.82
CA ALA A 9 19.19 23.39 -9.09
C ALA A 9 19.04 21.97 -8.52
N PRO A 10 17.88 21.61 -7.94
CA PRO A 10 17.68 20.30 -7.35
C PRO A 10 17.91 19.23 -8.40
N VAL A 11 18.89 18.36 -8.14
CA VAL A 11 19.16 17.20 -8.97
C VAL A 11 18.07 16.18 -8.71
N GLU A 12 17.20 15.99 -9.69
CA GLU A 12 16.15 14.97 -9.63
C GLU A 12 16.78 13.57 -9.71
N LEU A 13 16.47 12.73 -8.74
CA LEU A 13 16.98 11.36 -8.68
C LEU A 13 15.97 10.45 -9.40
N CYS A 14 16.21 10.18 -10.68
CA CYS A 14 15.41 9.20 -11.42
C CYS A 14 15.84 7.76 -11.06
N PHE A 15 15.31 7.22 -9.96
CA PHE A 15 15.31 5.78 -9.69
C PHE A 15 14.12 5.40 -8.80
N GLU A 16 13.61 4.19 -8.98
CA GLU A 16 12.56 3.63 -8.11
C GLU A 16 13.21 2.75 -7.04
N ALA A 17 12.86 2.97 -5.76
CA ALA A 17 13.43 2.24 -4.64
C ALA A 17 13.27 0.71 -4.77
N ILE A 18 12.19 0.27 -5.41
CA ILE A 18 11.89 -1.14 -5.65
C ILE A 18 12.97 -1.84 -6.51
N ASP A 19 13.64 -1.11 -7.40
CA ASP A 19 14.63 -1.68 -8.33
C ASP A 19 15.90 -2.17 -7.61
N LEU A 20 16.14 -1.71 -6.38
CA LEU A 20 17.26 -2.16 -5.57
C LEU A 20 16.96 -3.49 -4.85
N LEU A 21 15.69 -3.87 -4.69
CA LEU A 21 15.35 -5.07 -3.92
C LEU A 21 15.86 -6.34 -4.60
N GLY A 22 16.45 -7.24 -3.80
CA GLY A 22 17.01 -8.50 -4.25
C GLY A 22 18.39 -8.43 -4.90
N LEU A 23 18.89 -7.22 -5.18
CA LEU A 23 20.26 -6.99 -5.65
C LEU A 23 21.29 -7.33 -4.55
N ASP A 24 22.49 -7.69 -4.96
CA ASP A 24 23.61 -7.88 -4.04
C ASP A 24 24.26 -6.54 -3.64
N GLN A 25 25.17 -6.60 -2.67
CA GLN A 25 25.88 -5.43 -2.17
C GLN A 25 26.60 -4.64 -3.28
N ALA A 26 27.27 -5.32 -4.22
CA ALA A 26 28.07 -4.66 -5.24
C ALA A 26 27.17 -3.90 -6.23
N ALA A 27 26.07 -4.52 -6.63
CA ALA A 27 25.07 -3.89 -7.49
C ALA A 27 24.41 -2.68 -6.81
N CYS A 28 24.00 -2.81 -5.54
CA CYS A 28 23.46 -1.69 -4.77
C CYS A 28 24.47 -0.54 -4.64
N SER A 29 25.73 -0.84 -4.31
CA SER A 29 26.79 0.17 -4.22
C SER A 29 26.98 0.90 -5.54
N SER A 30 27.04 0.18 -6.67
CA SER A 30 27.19 0.79 -8.00
C SER A 30 26.07 1.78 -8.31
N VAL A 31 24.81 1.41 -8.05
CA VAL A 31 23.66 2.30 -8.29
C VAL A 31 23.74 3.55 -7.42
N LEU A 32 23.99 3.39 -6.12
CA LEU A 32 24.07 4.53 -5.20
C LEU A 32 25.26 5.45 -5.49
N GLU A 33 26.41 4.90 -5.90
CA GLU A 33 27.57 5.69 -6.33
C GLU A 33 27.28 6.50 -7.58
N ASP A 34 26.59 5.93 -8.57
CA ASP A 34 26.22 6.64 -9.80
C ASP A 34 25.22 7.77 -9.53
N LEU A 35 24.31 7.59 -8.58
CA LEU A 35 23.43 8.66 -8.09
C LEU A 35 24.23 9.72 -7.31
N ALA A 36 25.13 9.31 -6.42
CA ALA A 36 25.97 10.22 -5.64
C ALA A 36 26.87 11.10 -6.54
N LYS A 37 27.37 10.56 -7.67
CA LYS A 37 28.13 11.32 -8.67
C LYS A 37 27.34 12.46 -9.31
N LYS A 38 26.01 12.49 -9.21
CA LYS A 38 25.19 13.61 -9.68
C LYS A 38 25.16 14.78 -8.69
N LEU A 39 25.52 14.55 -7.43
CA LEU A 39 25.60 15.58 -6.39
C LEU A 39 27.01 16.20 -6.31
N ARG A 40 27.08 17.44 -5.80
CA ARG A 40 28.33 18.20 -5.62
C ARG A 40 28.35 18.87 -4.23
N PRO A 41 29.37 18.62 -3.38
CA PRO A 41 30.43 17.62 -3.56
C PRO A 41 29.87 16.19 -3.65
N ILE A 42 30.65 15.25 -4.22
CA ILE A 42 30.22 13.84 -4.28
C ILE A 42 30.17 13.32 -2.83
N PRO A 43 28.99 12.90 -2.34
CA PRO A 43 28.87 12.46 -0.96
C PRO A 43 29.46 11.06 -0.78
N PRO A 44 29.91 10.72 0.44
CA PRO A 44 30.39 9.38 0.72
C PRO A 44 29.24 8.36 0.73
N LEU A 45 29.57 7.13 0.34
CA LEU A 45 28.74 5.95 0.56
C LEU A 45 29.34 5.19 1.75
N GLU A 46 28.56 5.06 2.83
CA GLU A 46 28.98 4.39 4.06
C GLU A 46 28.48 2.94 4.07
N PHE A 47 29.34 2.00 4.48
CA PHE A 47 28.96 0.60 4.70
C PHE A 47 29.12 0.23 6.17
N LYS A 48 28.10 -0.41 6.74
CA LYS A 48 28.11 -0.91 8.12
C LYS A 48 27.54 -2.32 8.19
N SER A 49 28.30 -3.26 8.75
CA SER A 49 27.87 -4.66 8.92
C SER A 49 27.59 -4.99 10.37
N PHE A 50 26.60 -5.86 10.57
CA PHE A 50 26.21 -6.47 11.84
C PHE A 50 26.19 -7.99 11.68
N SER A 51 25.80 -8.72 12.74
CA SER A 51 25.80 -10.19 12.74
C SER A 51 24.77 -10.82 11.79
N ASP A 52 23.66 -10.14 11.54
CA ASP A 52 22.49 -10.63 10.81
C ASP A 52 22.15 -9.81 9.56
N CYS A 53 22.68 -8.59 9.46
CA CYS A 53 22.40 -7.67 8.37
C CYS A 53 23.58 -6.72 8.11
N SER A 54 23.52 -6.00 7.00
CA SER A 54 24.41 -4.89 6.71
C SER A 54 23.66 -3.75 6.06
N TYR A 55 24.26 -2.57 6.04
CA TYR A 55 23.65 -1.34 5.56
C TYR A 55 24.60 -0.60 4.64
N LEU A 56 24.09 -0.19 3.48
CA LEU A 56 24.70 0.82 2.61
C LEU A 56 23.94 2.13 2.82
N THR A 57 24.64 3.20 3.18
CA THR A 57 24.03 4.47 3.56
C THR A 57 24.62 5.62 2.76
N CYS A 58 23.78 6.41 2.10
CA CYS A 58 24.17 7.69 1.53
C CYS A 58 23.25 8.78 2.08
N LYS A 59 23.70 9.43 3.17
CA LYS A 59 22.90 10.44 3.88
C LYS A 59 22.51 11.63 3.00
N ALA A 60 23.39 12.06 2.11
CA ALA A 60 23.12 13.18 1.20
C ALA A 60 22.08 12.85 0.12
N LEU A 61 21.94 11.57 -0.26
CA LEU A 61 20.87 11.12 -1.15
C LEU A 61 19.55 10.90 -0.39
N GLY A 62 19.58 10.84 0.95
CA GLY A 62 18.42 10.44 1.74
C GLY A 62 18.09 8.95 1.61
N VAL A 63 19.07 8.10 1.31
CA VAL A 63 18.86 6.68 1.02
C VAL A 63 19.72 5.80 1.93
N GLN A 64 19.12 4.75 2.47
CA GLN A 64 19.81 3.64 3.10
C GLN A 64 19.24 2.32 2.58
N VAL A 65 20.09 1.32 2.35
CA VAL A 65 19.69 -0.01 1.90
C VAL A 65 20.15 -1.01 2.95
N ARG A 66 19.22 -1.81 3.47
CA ARG A 66 19.55 -2.96 4.32
C ARG A 66 19.73 -4.19 3.43
N LEU A 67 20.75 -4.97 3.75
CA LEU A 67 21.00 -6.26 3.15
C LEU A 67 20.93 -7.36 4.21
N VAL A 68 20.19 -8.41 3.89
CA VAL A 68 20.08 -9.64 4.67
C VAL A 68 20.53 -10.80 3.80
N SER A 69 21.40 -11.65 4.32
CA SER A 69 22.04 -12.73 3.53
C SER A 69 22.70 -12.24 2.23
N GLY A 70 23.28 -11.03 2.28
CA GLY A 70 23.98 -10.41 1.15
C GLY A 70 23.08 -9.80 0.07
N LYS A 71 21.75 -9.80 0.25
CA LYS A 71 20.79 -9.23 -0.68
C LYS A 71 19.98 -8.11 -0.06
N ALA A 72 19.72 -7.06 -0.84
CA ALA A 72 18.87 -5.96 -0.41
C ALA A 72 17.44 -6.45 -0.14
N ASP A 73 16.97 -6.24 1.08
CA ASP A 73 15.62 -6.63 1.50
C ASP A 73 14.74 -5.43 1.83
N VAL A 74 15.34 -4.30 2.23
CA VAL A 74 14.64 -3.04 2.52
C VAL A 74 15.44 -1.85 2.02
N VAL A 75 14.76 -0.88 1.41
CA VAL A 75 15.28 0.44 1.07
C VAL A 75 14.56 1.50 1.87
N PHE A 76 15.31 2.32 2.60
CA PHE A 76 14.80 3.44 3.39
C PHE A 76 15.00 4.75 2.62
N LEU A 77 13.92 5.51 2.50
CA LEU A 77 13.88 6.86 1.92
C LEU A 77 13.61 7.84 3.05
N TYR A 78 14.51 8.79 3.26
CA TYR A 78 14.44 9.71 4.40
C TYR A 78 13.86 11.06 4.02
N ASN A 79 13.07 11.62 4.92
CA ASN A 79 12.72 13.03 4.90
C ASN A 79 13.87 13.87 5.47
N GLU A 80 13.83 15.19 5.28
CA GLU A 80 14.82 16.10 5.85
C GLU A 80 14.82 16.07 7.39
N ASN A 81 16.01 16.33 7.94
CA ASN A 81 16.28 16.49 9.37
C ASN A 81 16.03 15.22 10.20
N VAL A 82 16.16 14.05 9.58
CA VAL A 82 16.10 12.75 10.27
C VAL A 82 17.51 12.18 10.32
N GLU A 83 18.10 12.04 11.51
CA GLU A 83 19.40 11.35 11.74
C GLU A 83 20.58 11.82 10.85
N GLY A 84 20.54 13.08 10.41
CA GLY A 84 21.54 13.68 9.52
C GLY A 84 21.38 13.32 8.05
N PHE A 85 20.26 12.71 7.66
CA PHE A 85 19.89 12.49 6.26
C PHE A 85 19.33 13.78 5.64
N SER A 86 19.69 13.99 4.37
CA SER A 86 19.00 14.93 3.48
C SER A 86 17.70 14.29 2.99
N GLN A 87 16.70 15.10 2.64
CA GLN A 87 15.47 14.58 2.05
C GLN A 87 15.77 13.88 0.72
N PHE A 88 15.23 12.67 0.54
CA PHE A 88 15.26 11.96 -0.73
C PHE A 88 14.45 12.71 -1.79
N ARG A 89 15.05 12.93 -2.97
CA ARG A 89 14.52 13.78 -4.05
C ARG A 89 14.06 13.00 -5.30
N GLY A 90 13.81 11.69 -5.17
CA GLY A 90 13.14 10.92 -6.21
C GLY A 90 11.64 10.78 -5.95
N THR A 91 10.97 10.00 -6.79
CA THR A 91 9.55 9.68 -6.64
C THR A 91 9.32 8.78 -5.43
N LEU A 92 8.30 9.09 -4.62
CA LEU A 92 7.88 8.20 -3.53
C LEU A 92 6.83 7.19 -4.01
N PRO A 93 6.82 5.98 -3.44
CA PRO A 93 5.88 4.94 -3.83
C PRO A 93 4.42 5.34 -3.53
N GLU A 94 3.49 4.77 -4.28
CA GLU A 94 2.03 4.92 -4.09
C GLU A 94 1.52 6.38 -4.14
N GLY A 95 2.25 7.26 -4.83
CA GLY A 95 1.88 8.67 -4.99
C GLY A 95 2.02 9.49 -3.70
N LEU A 96 2.81 9.00 -2.73
CA LEU A 96 3.12 9.75 -1.53
C LEU A 96 3.96 10.99 -1.85
N GLU A 97 3.88 11.99 -0.98
CA GLU A 97 4.69 13.20 -1.00
C GLU A 97 5.20 13.46 0.42
N TRP A 98 6.35 14.09 0.55
CA TRP A 98 6.91 14.44 1.86
C TRP A 98 6.07 15.45 2.64
N THR A 99 5.14 16.13 1.97
CA THR A 99 4.14 17.05 2.52
C THR A 99 2.98 16.33 3.19
N HIS A 100 2.75 15.05 2.89
CA HIS A 100 1.67 14.28 3.52
C HIS A 100 1.95 14.08 5.01
N GLU A 101 0.91 14.30 5.80
CA GLU A 101 0.88 14.03 7.23
C GLU A 101 0.23 12.66 7.50
N SER A 102 0.31 12.19 8.75
CA SER A 102 -0.22 10.87 9.16
C SER A 102 -1.67 10.62 8.73
N LYS A 103 -2.52 11.65 8.80
CA LYS A 103 -3.92 11.57 8.34
C LYS A 103 -4.04 11.40 6.83
N ASP A 104 -3.25 12.13 6.05
CA ASP A 104 -3.31 12.11 4.59
C ASP A 104 -2.94 10.73 4.06
N VAL A 105 -1.87 10.13 4.61
CA VAL A 105 -1.44 8.76 4.26
C VAL A 105 -2.58 7.75 4.45
N ILE A 106 -3.29 7.81 5.58
CA ILE A 106 -4.40 6.90 5.87
C ILE A 106 -5.59 7.16 4.94
N LEU A 107 -5.88 8.42 4.60
CA LEU A 107 -6.96 8.74 3.67
C LEU A 107 -6.66 8.28 2.25
N MET A 108 -5.39 8.33 1.82
CA MET A 108 -4.95 7.91 0.50
C MET A 108 -4.83 6.39 0.35
N LEU A 109 -4.12 5.75 1.28
CA LEU A 109 -3.78 4.32 1.19
C LEU A 109 -4.79 3.42 1.89
N GLY A 110 -5.71 4.00 2.64
CA GLY A 110 -6.69 3.28 3.44
C GLY A 110 -6.12 2.78 4.77
N GLU A 111 -6.78 1.77 5.33
CA GLU A 111 -6.43 1.25 6.65
C GLU A 111 -5.13 0.43 6.59
N PRO A 112 -4.14 0.72 7.46
CA PRO A 112 -2.88 -0.03 7.48
C PRO A 112 -3.07 -1.47 7.96
N SER A 113 -2.15 -2.35 7.52
CA SER A 113 -2.10 -3.75 7.95
C SER A 113 -1.63 -3.88 9.40
N ASP A 114 -0.71 -3.00 9.83
CA ASP A 114 -0.21 -2.96 11.21
C ASP A 114 0.14 -1.53 11.68
N LYS A 115 0.26 -1.37 13.01
CA LYS A 115 0.64 -0.12 13.69
C LYS A 115 1.67 -0.44 14.77
N TYR A 116 2.80 0.27 14.77
CA TYR A 116 3.90 0.04 15.71
C TYR A 116 4.45 1.34 16.30
N GLY A 117 5.24 1.21 17.37
CA GLY A 117 5.80 2.35 18.10
C GLY A 117 4.80 2.99 19.07
N GLY A 118 5.05 4.25 19.43
CA GLY A 118 4.26 5.01 20.39
C GLY A 118 4.81 5.00 21.83
N GLY A 119 4.12 5.74 22.70
CA GLY A 119 4.54 5.94 24.08
C GLY A 119 5.62 7.03 24.21
N ARG A 120 6.41 6.97 25.29
CA ARG A 120 7.26 8.10 25.70
C ARG A 120 8.47 8.37 24.79
N PHE A 121 8.95 7.38 24.03
CA PHE A 121 10.24 7.49 23.34
C PHE A 121 10.32 6.84 21.95
N ARG A 122 9.19 6.35 21.40
CA ARG A 122 9.20 5.67 20.10
C ARG A 122 8.25 6.39 19.15
N ALA A 123 8.79 6.94 18.07
CA ALA A 123 7.98 7.50 17.02
C ALA A 123 7.01 6.44 16.47
N VAL A 124 5.80 6.86 16.14
CA VAL A 124 4.77 5.94 15.62
C VAL A 124 5.01 5.63 14.15
N GLY A 125 4.59 4.45 13.73
CA GLY A 125 4.67 4.03 12.33
C GLY A 125 3.58 3.06 11.95
N ILE A 126 3.24 3.05 10.66
CA ILE A 126 2.20 2.21 10.08
C ILE A 126 2.76 1.37 8.95
N SER A 127 2.25 0.14 8.84
CA SER A 127 2.66 -0.81 7.81
C SER A 127 1.54 -1.07 6.81
N TYR A 128 1.91 -1.23 5.55
CA TYR A 128 1.08 -1.68 4.43
C TYR A 128 1.80 -2.83 3.72
N GLU A 129 1.77 -4.01 4.33
CA GLU A 129 2.51 -5.22 3.89
C GLU A 129 2.21 -5.63 2.44
N THR A 130 0.97 -5.51 2.00
CA THR A 130 0.55 -5.83 0.61
C THR A 130 1.01 -4.80 -0.41
N LEU A 131 1.38 -3.59 0.04
CA LEU A 131 2.02 -2.55 -0.78
C LEU A 131 3.55 -2.60 -0.68
N GLY A 132 4.09 -3.36 0.29
CA GLY A 132 5.53 -3.44 0.54
C GLY A 132 6.08 -2.17 1.17
N LEU A 133 5.31 -1.52 2.06
CA LEU A 133 5.63 -0.22 2.62
C LEU A 133 5.49 -0.16 4.13
N ASP A 134 6.44 0.49 4.77
CA ASP A 134 6.29 1.03 6.13
C ASP A 134 6.49 2.55 6.08
N ILE A 135 5.67 3.28 6.84
CA ILE A 135 5.80 4.74 7.00
C ILE A 135 6.03 5.02 8.48
N GLN A 136 7.22 5.54 8.80
CA GLN A 136 7.50 6.05 10.14
C GLN A 136 7.31 7.57 10.18
N PHE A 137 6.63 8.05 11.21
CA PHE A 137 6.40 9.48 11.44
C PHE A 137 7.44 10.06 12.40
N LYS A 138 7.48 11.39 12.55
CA LYS A 138 8.46 12.08 13.42
C LYS A 138 8.10 11.97 14.90
N GLU A 139 6.83 12.13 15.23
CA GLU A 139 6.34 12.17 16.62
C GLU A 139 5.86 10.80 17.13
N SER A 140 5.72 10.67 18.44
CA SER A 140 5.31 9.42 19.12
C SER A 140 3.83 9.33 19.49
N SER A 141 3.02 10.34 19.16
CA SER A 141 1.59 10.38 19.48
C SER A 141 0.74 9.85 18.32
N TRP A 142 -0.16 8.91 18.63
CA TRP A 142 -1.19 8.44 17.69
C TRP A 142 -2.33 9.44 17.47
N GLU A 143 -2.49 10.39 18.39
CA GLU A 143 -3.54 11.41 18.32
C GLU A 143 -3.10 12.60 17.45
N ASP A 144 -1.82 12.68 17.09
CA ASP A 144 -1.30 13.71 16.20
C ASP A 144 -1.56 13.37 14.73
N GLN A 145 -2.67 13.92 14.22
CA GLN A 145 -3.08 13.80 12.82
C GLN A 145 -2.18 14.57 11.86
N LYS A 146 -1.33 15.48 12.37
CA LYS A 146 -0.41 16.31 11.57
C LYS A 146 1.04 15.83 11.66
N ASN A 147 1.23 14.62 12.17
CA ASN A 147 2.56 14.08 12.38
C ASN A 147 3.26 13.85 11.02
N PRO A 148 4.36 14.56 10.71
CA PRO A 148 5.01 14.47 9.41
C PRO A 148 5.71 13.13 9.22
N ILE A 149 5.86 12.70 7.97
CA ILE A 149 6.64 11.51 7.63
C ILE A 149 8.12 11.76 7.98
N ALA A 150 8.73 10.84 8.72
CA ALA A 150 10.17 10.82 8.99
C ALA A 150 10.91 10.05 7.88
N PHE A 151 10.47 8.85 7.56
CA PHE A 151 11.00 8.06 6.46
C PHE A 151 10.01 6.99 6.00
N ILE A 152 10.24 6.48 4.79
CA ILE A 152 9.47 5.39 4.17
C ILE A 152 10.41 4.21 3.95
N SER A 153 10.01 3.02 4.35
CA SER A 153 10.69 1.78 4.03
C SER A 153 9.97 1.09 2.89
N VAL A 154 10.73 0.68 1.86
CA VAL A 154 10.24 -0.08 0.71
C VAL A 154 10.82 -1.47 0.78
N PHE A 155 9.96 -2.48 0.71
CA PHE A 155 10.33 -3.89 0.77
C PHE A 155 9.44 -4.72 -0.16
N GLN A 156 9.74 -6.02 -0.26
CA GLN A 156 8.99 -6.91 -1.15
C GLN A 156 7.52 -6.96 -0.73
N ARG A 157 6.62 -6.65 -1.68
CA ARG A 157 5.18 -6.76 -1.45
C ARG A 157 4.82 -8.19 -1.04
N LEU A 158 4.10 -8.33 0.07
CA LEU A 158 3.60 -9.61 0.53
C LEU A 158 2.34 -9.98 -0.26
N ASP A 159 2.33 -11.19 -0.81
CA ASP A 159 1.16 -11.70 -1.50
C ASP A 159 0.03 -11.96 -0.47
N PRO A 160 -1.19 -11.43 -0.68
CA PRO A 160 -2.30 -11.64 0.25
C PRO A 160 -2.65 -13.12 0.53
N SER A 161 -2.23 -14.04 -0.36
CA SER A 161 -2.39 -15.48 -0.17
C SER A 161 -1.70 -16.02 1.09
N HIS A 162 -0.72 -15.29 1.65
CA HIS A 162 -0.04 -15.57 2.93
C HIS A 162 -0.92 -15.38 4.18
N GLY A 163 -2.23 -15.59 4.07
CA GLY A 163 -3.15 -15.46 5.19
C GLY A 163 -3.57 -14.02 5.47
N LEU A 164 -3.34 -13.10 4.54
CA LEU A 164 -3.69 -11.69 4.68
C LEU A 164 -4.97 -11.36 3.90
N CYS A 165 -5.59 -10.24 4.27
CA CYS A 165 -6.78 -9.70 3.65
C CYS A 165 -6.41 -9.08 2.31
N GLU A 166 -7.10 -9.48 1.24
CA GLU A 166 -6.89 -8.99 -0.13
C GLU A 166 -7.20 -7.50 -0.31
N LEU A 167 -7.96 -6.92 0.62
CA LEU A 167 -8.28 -5.51 0.59
C LEU A 167 -7.34 -4.67 1.45
N CYS A 168 -7.10 -5.05 2.71
CA CYS A 168 -6.41 -4.20 3.69
C CYS A 168 -5.12 -4.81 4.27
N GLY A 169 -4.70 -5.99 3.81
CA GLY A 169 -3.45 -6.61 4.24
C GLY A 169 -3.43 -7.14 5.69
N LYS A 170 -4.45 -6.91 6.51
CA LYS A 170 -4.55 -7.52 7.86
C LYS A 170 -4.69 -9.04 7.79
N HIS A 171 -4.36 -9.74 8.87
CA HIS A 171 -4.63 -11.18 9.01
C HIS A 171 -6.09 -11.52 8.66
N ALA A 172 -6.26 -12.42 7.71
CA ALA A 172 -7.56 -12.85 7.23
C ALA A 172 -8.18 -13.89 8.16
N SER A 173 -9.45 -13.66 8.49
CA SER A 173 -10.24 -14.54 9.34
C SER A 173 -10.97 -15.61 8.52
N PHE A 174 -11.23 -15.35 7.24
CA PHE A 174 -11.96 -16.27 6.36
C PHE A 174 -11.56 -16.12 4.89
N ARG A 175 -12.05 -17.06 4.07
CA ARG A 175 -11.85 -17.10 2.62
C ARG A 175 -13.18 -16.84 1.90
N CYS A 176 -13.12 -16.33 0.67
CA CYS A 176 -14.30 -16.23 -0.18
C CYS A 176 -15.02 -17.57 -0.26
N GLY A 177 -16.32 -17.59 0.08
CA GLY A 177 -17.11 -18.83 0.10
C GLY A 177 -17.26 -19.50 -1.26
N LEU A 178 -17.10 -18.75 -2.35
CA LEU A 178 -17.23 -19.24 -3.72
C LEU A 178 -15.93 -19.86 -4.23
N CYS A 179 -14.87 -19.06 -4.38
CA CYS A 179 -13.62 -19.52 -4.97
C CYS A 179 -12.63 -20.13 -3.96
N LYS A 180 -12.77 -19.83 -2.66
CA LYS A 180 -11.82 -20.18 -1.58
C LYS A 180 -10.37 -19.71 -1.78
N ASN A 181 -10.10 -18.92 -2.83
CA ASN A 181 -8.77 -18.40 -3.17
C ASN A 181 -8.48 -17.08 -2.46
N LYS A 182 -9.39 -16.10 -2.59
CA LYS A 182 -9.26 -14.78 -1.95
C LYS A 182 -9.58 -14.84 -0.46
N ARG A 183 -8.88 -14.04 0.34
CA ARG A 183 -8.92 -14.02 1.81
C ARG A 183 -9.31 -12.63 2.33
N TYR A 184 -10.08 -12.59 3.42
CA TYR A 184 -10.55 -11.34 4.01
C TYR A 184 -10.55 -11.38 5.53
N CYS A 185 -10.28 -10.23 6.16
CA CYS A 185 -10.39 -10.07 7.61
C CYS A 185 -11.85 -9.87 8.07
N SER A 186 -12.69 -9.25 7.23
CA SER A 186 -14.11 -8.97 7.50
C SER A 186 -14.98 -9.07 6.24
N SER A 187 -16.29 -9.29 6.42
CA SER A 187 -17.27 -9.32 5.32
C SER A 187 -17.36 -7.96 4.61
N ASP A 188 -17.07 -6.87 5.31
CA ASP A 188 -17.03 -5.53 4.70
C ASP A 188 -15.84 -5.38 3.75
N CYS A 189 -14.68 -5.94 4.09
CA CYS A 189 -13.54 -5.96 3.16
C CYS A 189 -13.87 -6.78 1.91
N GLN A 190 -14.53 -7.93 2.05
CA GLN A 190 -14.98 -8.71 0.90
C GLN A 190 -15.94 -7.93 0.01
N LYS A 191 -16.93 -7.25 0.59
CA LYS A 191 -17.92 -6.46 -0.19
C LYS A 191 -17.28 -5.30 -0.94
N LYS A 192 -16.33 -4.59 -0.32
CA LYS A 192 -15.60 -3.48 -0.94
C LYS A 192 -14.71 -3.96 -2.10
N ASP A 193 -14.03 -5.09 -1.92
CA ASP A 193 -13.20 -5.70 -2.97
C ASP A 193 -14.04 -6.38 -4.07
N TRP A 194 -15.31 -6.67 -3.81
CA TRP A 194 -16.14 -7.51 -4.69
C TRP A 194 -16.20 -7.01 -6.14
N LEU A 195 -16.27 -5.70 -6.37
CA LEU A 195 -16.29 -5.13 -7.74
C LEU A 195 -15.06 -5.53 -8.57
N ARG A 196 -13.90 -5.68 -7.93
CA ARG A 196 -12.66 -6.16 -8.54
C ARG A 196 -12.63 -7.69 -8.55
N HIS A 197 -12.82 -8.30 -7.39
CA HIS A 197 -12.72 -9.75 -7.22
C HIS A 197 -13.73 -10.53 -8.07
N GLN A 198 -14.96 -10.06 -8.23
CA GLN A 198 -16.04 -10.77 -8.95
C GLN A 198 -15.59 -11.22 -10.35
N LYS A 199 -14.81 -10.37 -11.05
CA LYS A 199 -14.31 -10.62 -12.40
C LYS A 199 -13.29 -11.77 -12.47
N GLU A 200 -12.60 -12.02 -11.36
CA GLU A 200 -11.55 -13.03 -11.20
C GLU A 200 -12.00 -14.21 -10.34
N CYS A 201 -13.25 -14.19 -9.85
CA CYS A 201 -13.75 -15.18 -8.92
C CYS A 201 -14.16 -16.45 -9.67
N SER A 202 -13.32 -17.49 -9.60
CA SER A 202 -13.55 -18.79 -10.26
C SER A 202 -14.85 -19.50 -9.84
N GLY A 203 -15.44 -19.12 -8.71
CA GLY A 203 -16.72 -19.65 -8.24
C GLY A 203 -17.94 -18.78 -8.57
N TYR A 204 -17.75 -17.65 -9.26
CA TYR A 204 -18.85 -16.76 -9.66
C TYR A 204 -19.26 -17.04 -11.10
N LEU A 205 -20.51 -17.48 -11.28
CA LEU A 205 -21.15 -17.57 -12.58
C LEU A 205 -21.99 -16.32 -12.79
N GLU A 206 -21.66 -15.49 -13.78
CA GLU A 206 -22.54 -14.40 -14.19
C GLU A 206 -23.91 -14.96 -14.59
N LYS A 207 -24.98 -14.42 -13.99
CA LYS A 207 -26.33 -14.70 -14.51
C LYS A 207 -26.49 -13.94 -15.82
N PRO A 208 -26.93 -14.59 -16.92
CA PRO A 208 -27.29 -13.87 -18.13
C PRO A 208 -28.36 -12.84 -17.79
N SER A 209 -28.09 -11.57 -18.05
CA SER A 209 -29.05 -10.49 -17.91
C SER A 209 -30.11 -10.65 -19.00
N LEU A 210 -31.21 -11.31 -18.66
CA LEU A 210 -32.42 -11.31 -19.48
C LEU A 210 -32.93 -9.87 -19.57
N LYS A 211 -32.69 -9.22 -20.71
CA LYS A 211 -33.32 -7.95 -21.03
C LYS A 211 -34.81 -8.20 -21.28
N CYS A 212 -35.64 -7.60 -20.45
CA CYS A 212 -37.09 -7.55 -20.62
C CYS A 212 -37.41 -6.49 -21.67
N ASP A 213 -37.22 -6.78 -22.96
CA ASP A 213 -37.67 -5.87 -24.03
C ASP A 213 -38.46 -6.55 -25.18
N ASP A 214 -38.70 -7.87 -25.15
CA ASP A 214 -39.25 -8.58 -26.34
C ASP A 214 -40.47 -9.50 -26.09
N LEU A 215 -41.31 -9.23 -25.07
CA LEU A 215 -42.57 -9.99 -24.91
C LEU A 215 -43.79 -9.10 -24.74
N LEU A 216 -44.30 -8.57 -25.85
CA LEU A 216 -45.73 -8.36 -26.09
C LEU A 216 -45.99 -8.42 -27.62
N PRO A 217 -47.21 -8.69 -28.12
CA PRO A 217 -48.49 -8.89 -27.41
C PRO A 217 -49.33 -10.08 -27.94
N ARG A 218 -50.21 -10.65 -27.09
CA ARG A 218 -51.58 -11.12 -27.46
C ARG A 218 -52.24 -11.87 -26.30
N CYS A 219 -53.18 -11.20 -25.62
CA CYS A 219 -54.58 -11.63 -25.61
C CYS A 219 -55.38 -10.63 -24.78
N GLN A 220 -56.29 -9.94 -25.47
CA GLN A 220 -57.31 -9.09 -24.87
C GLN A 220 -58.44 -9.97 -24.31
N GLN A 221 -59.09 -9.43 -23.28
CA GLN A 221 -60.48 -9.68 -22.85
C GLN A 221 -60.81 -10.95 -22.04
N ALA A 222 -61.07 -10.75 -20.75
CA ALA A 222 -62.33 -11.05 -20.04
C ALA A 222 -62.18 -10.51 -18.60
N SER A 223 -62.73 -9.35 -18.29
CA SER A 223 -64.09 -9.09 -17.78
C SER A 223 -64.10 -8.90 -16.26
N LYS A 224 -64.59 -7.73 -15.86
CA LYS A 224 -64.94 -7.34 -14.50
C LYS A 224 -65.89 -8.35 -13.84
N LEU A 225 -65.99 -8.23 -12.52
CA LEU A 225 -67.14 -8.54 -11.63
C LEU A 225 -67.13 -9.89 -10.87
N VAL A 226 -67.30 -9.74 -9.55
CA VAL A 226 -68.17 -10.53 -8.64
C VAL A 226 -67.50 -11.46 -7.60
N THR A 227 -67.49 -10.90 -6.37
CA THR A 227 -67.87 -11.43 -5.05
C THR A 227 -67.03 -12.47 -4.29
N HIS A 228 -66.68 -12.06 -3.07
CA HIS A 228 -66.78 -12.83 -1.81
C HIS A 228 -67.80 -13.98 -1.86
N LYS A 229 -67.34 -15.23 -1.66
CA LYS A 229 -67.93 -16.17 -0.68
C LYS A 229 -67.04 -17.39 -0.51
N VAL A 230 -66.48 -17.54 0.69
CA VAL A 230 -65.99 -18.81 1.22
C VAL A 230 -67.21 -19.58 1.71
N ILE A 231 -67.44 -20.78 1.17
CA ILE A 231 -68.25 -21.82 1.81
C ILE A 231 -67.45 -23.12 1.69
N LEU A 232 -66.95 -23.58 2.84
CA LEU A 232 -66.62 -24.97 3.11
C LEU A 232 -67.95 -25.71 3.29
N ASP A 233 -68.12 -26.86 2.64
CA ASP A 233 -68.91 -27.99 3.14
C ASP A 233 -68.66 -29.23 2.26
N ALA A 234 -68.09 -30.27 2.86
CA ALA A 234 -68.16 -31.69 2.48
C ALA A 234 -68.09 -32.45 3.83
N MET A 235 -69.23 -32.85 4.39
CA MET A 235 -69.81 -34.21 4.26
C MET A 235 -68.88 -35.31 4.77
N ASP A 236 -68.85 -35.54 6.09
CA ASP A 236 -69.49 -36.69 6.77
C ASP A 236 -69.58 -36.42 8.29
#